data_AF-A0A094AY75-F1
#
_entry.id   AF-A0A094AY75-F1
#
_cell.length_a   1.000
_cell.length_b   1.000
_cell.length_c   1.000
_cell.angle_alpha   90.00
_cell.angle_beta   90.00
_cell.angle_gamma   90.00
#
_symmetry.space_group_name_H-M   'P 1'
#
loop_
_entity.id
_entity.type
_entity.pdbx_description
1 polymer ?
#
loop_
_entity_poly.entity_id
_entity_poly.type
_entity_poly.pdbx_seq_one_letter_code
_entity_poly.pdbx_strand_id
1 'polypeptide(L)'
;HEAVVKLLVERDDVASDSKDHDGRTPLSWATASGHEAVVKLLVERDDVVADSKCVFSRTPLSWAASGGHEAVVKLLVERDDVAADSKGVFGRKPLSRAAEEGHEAVVKLLVERDDVVADSKDDDGRTPLLWATASGHEAVVKLLVERDGQTL
;
A
#
# COMPACT_ATOMS: atom_id res chain seq x y z
N HIS A 1 3.11 21.45 0.27
CA HIS A 1 2.09 22.38 0.77
C HIS A 1 0.74 21.95 0.20
N GLU A 2 -0.13 21.36 1.03
CA GLU A 2 -1.38 20.72 0.62
C GLU A 2 -2.30 21.63 -0.22
N ALA A 3 -2.42 22.91 0.16
CA ALA A 3 -3.22 23.90 -0.56
C ALA A 3 -2.81 24.10 -2.02
N VAL A 4 -1.51 24.01 -2.33
CA VAL A 4 -1.00 24.14 -3.70
C VAL A 4 -1.32 22.90 -4.52
N VAL A 5 -1.21 21.71 -3.90
CA VAL A 5 -1.52 20.44 -4.58
C VAL A 5 -3.01 20.36 -4.90
N LYS A 6 -3.88 20.76 -3.96
CA LYS A 6 -5.32 20.82 -4.21
C LYS A 6 -5.67 21.71 -5.41
N LEU A 7 -5.08 22.91 -5.47
CA LEU A 7 -5.31 23.87 -6.55
C LEU A 7 -4.80 23.35 -7.92
N LEU A 8 -3.74 22.55 -7.94
CA LEU A 8 -3.20 21.96 -9.17
C LEU A 8 -3.97 20.71 -9.62
N VAL A 9 -4.40 19.86 -8.68
CA VAL A 9 -5.10 18.60 -8.97
C VAL A 9 -6.55 18.83 -9.41
N GLU A 10 -7.16 19.95 -9.03
CA GLU A 10 -8.50 20.35 -9.48
C GLU A 10 -8.53 20.89 -10.93
N ARG A 11 -7.38 21.02 -11.60
CA ARG A 11 -7.34 21.44 -13.01
C ARG A 11 -7.32 20.23 -13.94
N ASP A 12 -8.18 20.26 -14.95
CA ASP A 12 -8.27 19.19 -15.97
C ASP A 12 -7.08 19.20 -16.95
N ASP A 13 -6.31 20.29 -17.02
CA ASP A 13 -5.15 20.43 -17.92
C ASP A 13 -3.84 19.87 -17.35
N VAL A 14 -3.86 19.37 -16.12
CA VAL A 14 -2.67 18.81 -15.45
C VAL A 14 -2.65 17.28 -15.61
N ALA A 15 -1.56 16.77 -16.17
CA ALA A 15 -1.31 15.32 -16.24
C ALA A 15 -0.93 14.78 -14.85
N SER A 16 -1.92 14.32 -14.09
CA SER A 16 -1.78 13.86 -12.69
C SER A 16 -1.07 12.53 -12.51
N ASP A 17 -0.79 11.79 -13.59
CA ASP A 17 -0.02 10.54 -13.56
C ASP A 17 1.40 10.66 -14.14
N SER A 18 1.88 11.89 -14.29
CA SER A 18 3.26 12.15 -14.75
C SER A 18 4.28 11.48 -13.83
N LYS A 19 5.28 10.82 -14.42
CA LYS A 19 6.33 10.11 -13.68
C LYS A 19 7.59 10.94 -13.53
N ASP A 20 8.21 10.89 -12.35
CA ASP A 20 9.57 11.37 -12.16
C ASP A 20 10.62 10.39 -12.73
N HIS A 21 11.91 10.70 -12.53
CA HIS A 21 13.02 9.86 -13.01
C HIS A 21 13.08 8.47 -12.36
N ASP A 22 12.47 8.30 -11.19
CA ASP A 22 12.33 7.03 -10.50
C ASP A 22 11.04 6.30 -10.90
N GLY A 23 10.27 6.85 -11.84
CA GLY A 23 8.98 6.30 -12.24
C GLY A 23 7.87 6.52 -11.21
N ARG A 24 8.06 7.40 -10.22
CA ARG A 24 7.04 7.69 -9.19
C ARG A 24 6.04 8.71 -9.70
N THR A 25 4.78 8.48 -9.38
CA THR A 25 3.67 9.38 -9.70
C THR A 25 3.38 10.32 -8.53
N PRO A 26 2.61 11.41 -8.73
CA PRO A 26 2.10 12.23 -7.62
C PRO A 26 1.39 11.39 -6.55
N LEU A 27 0.63 10.37 -6.95
CA LEU A 27 -0.01 9.43 -6.02
C LEU A 27 1.02 8.62 -5.22
N SER A 28 2.10 8.15 -5.86
CA SER A 28 3.18 7.45 -5.15
C SER A 28 3.83 8.33 -4.06
N TRP A 29 4.01 9.62 -4.35
CA TRP A 29 4.55 10.57 -3.37
C TRP A 29 3.55 10.86 -2.24
N ALA A 30 2.30 11.14 -2.58
CA ALA A 30 1.25 11.43 -1.61
C ALA A 30 1.01 10.27 -0.64
N THR A 31 1.01 9.04 -1.16
CA THR A 31 0.83 7.82 -0.36
C THR A 31 2.02 7.53 0.54
N ALA A 32 3.26 7.71 0.06
CA ALA A 32 4.46 7.57 0.90
C ALA A 32 4.49 8.58 2.06
N SER A 33 3.99 9.80 1.83
CA SER A 33 3.92 10.86 2.85
C SER A 33 2.65 10.84 3.71
N GLY A 34 1.70 9.94 3.45
CA GLY A 34 0.45 9.87 4.22
C GLY A 34 -0.49 11.07 4.00
N HIS A 35 -0.38 11.76 2.87
CA HIS A 35 -1.19 12.95 2.57
C HIS A 35 -2.61 12.57 2.12
N GLU A 36 -3.44 12.14 3.07
CA GLU A 36 -4.79 11.62 2.84
C GLU A 36 -5.64 12.50 1.91
N ALA A 37 -5.73 13.81 2.16
CA ALA A 37 -6.53 14.72 1.33
C ALA A 37 -6.06 14.77 -0.12
N VAL A 38 -4.75 14.71 -0.36
CA VAL A 38 -4.17 14.69 -1.70
C VAL A 38 -4.42 13.33 -2.36
N VAL A 39 -4.25 12.23 -1.63
CA VAL A 39 -4.55 10.89 -2.12
C VAL A 39 -6.00 10.82 -2.55
N LYS A 40 -6.94 11.28 -1.72
CA LYS A 40 -8.37 11.30 -2.02
C LYS A 40 -8.67 12.01 -3.34
N LEU A 41 -8.12 13.20 -3.54
CA LEU A 41 -8.30 13.94 -4.79
C LEU A 41 -7.71 13.21 -6.01
N LEU A 42 -6.57 12.55 -5.86
CA LEU A 42 -5.94 11.83 -6.97
C LEU A 42 -6.66 10.54 -7.32
N VAL A 43 -7.16 9.78 -6.33
CA VAL A 43 -7.89 8.52 -6.58
C VAL A 43 -9.30 8.74 -7.11
N GLU A 44 -9.86 9.95 -7.04
CA GLU A 44 -11.15 10.28 -7.64
C GLU A 44 -11.04 10.61 -9.14
N ARG A 45 -9.81 10.69 -9.69
CA ARG A 45 -9.57 11.01 -11.10
C ARG A 45 -9.45 9.77 -11.97
N ASP A 46 -10.04 9.83 -13.16
CA ASP A 46 -10.03 8.73 -14.14
C ASP A 46 -8.67 8.54 -14.83
N ASP A 47 -7.84 9.59 -14.89
CA ASP A 47 -6.52 9.56 -15.55
C ASP A 47 -5.38 9.06 -14.65
N VAL A 48 -5.68 8.76 -13.38
CA VAL A 48 -4.70 8.29 -12.40
C VAL A 48 -4.68 6.76 -12.33
N VAL A 49 -3.50 6.19 -12.59
CA VAL A 49 -3.27 4.76 -12.44
C VAL A 49 -2.86 4.47 -10.99
N ALA A 50 -3.81 3.97 -10.19
CA ALA A 50 -3.61 3.78 -8.75
C ALA A 50 -2.49 2.78 -8.38
N ASP A 51 -2.16 1.88 -9.32
CA ASP A 51 -1.19 0.81 -9.12
C ASP A 51 0.14 1.02 -9.86
N SER A 52 0.40 2.25 -10.28
CA SER A 52 1.60 2.62 -11.02
C SER A 52 2.87 2.28 -10.24
N LYS A 53 3.73 1.44 -10.82
CA LYS A 53 5.00 1.02 -10.22
C LYS A 53 6.12 1.99 -10.54
N CYS A 54 6.93 2.28 -9.51
CA CYS A 54 8.23 2.94 -9.69
C CYS A 54 9.32 1.93 -10.08
N VAL A 55 10.56 2.38 -10.30
CA VAL A 55 11.72 1.53 -10.64
C VAL A 55 12.00 0.43 -9.61
N PHE A 56 11.56 0.63 -8.36
CA PHE A 56 11.64 -0.38 -7.29
C PHE A 56 10.44 -1.35 -7.27
N SER A 57 9.66 -1.39 -8.36
CA SER A 57 8.42 -2.18 -8.46
C SER A 57 7.41 -1.92 -7.32
N ARG A 58 7.55 -0.84 -6.55
CA ARG A 58 6.66 -0.48 -5.45
C ARG A 58 5.44 0.25 -6.01
N THR A 59 4.25 -0.19 -5.57
CA THR A 59 2.98 0.50 -5.82
C THR A 59 2.72 1.55 -4.73
N PRO A 60 1.79 2.51 -4.95
CA PRO A 60 1.34 3.44 -3.92
C PRO A 60 0.83 2.73 -2.66
N LEU A 61 0.10 1.61 -2.81
CA LEU A 61 -0.35 0.79 -1.68
C LEU A 61 0.84 0.21 -0.88
N SER A 62 1.90 -0.24 -1.55
CA SER A 62 3.13 -0.71 -0.88
C SER A 62 3.82 0.39 -0.06
N TRP A 63 3.74 1.65 -0.50
CA TRP A 63 4.26 2.80 0.25
C TRP A 63 3.38 3.12 1.46
N ALA A 64 2.06 3.21 1.26
CA ALA A 64 1.10 3.45 2.32
C ALA A 64 1.17 2.39 3.42
N ALA A 65 1.28 1.12 3.02
CA ALA A 65 1.40 -0.01 3.95
C ALA A 65 2.70 0.00 4.76
N SER A 66 3.82 0.39 4.13
CA SER A 66 5.10 0.56 4.82
C SER A 66 5.06 1.69 5.85
N GLY A 67 4.35 2.78 5.53
CA GLY A 67 4.26 3.96 6.37
C GLY A 67 3.19 3.90 7.46
N GLY A 68 2.36 2.85 7.48
CA GLY A 68 1.26 2.73 8.44
C GLY A 68 0.11 3.71 8.19
N HIS A 69 -0.02 4.24 6.97
CA HIS A 69 -0.99 5.28 6.64
C HIS A 69 -2.38 4.68 6.45
N GLU A 70 -3.06 4.32 7.54
CA GLU A 70 -4.34 3.59 7.56
C GLU A 70 -5.40 4.20 6.62
N ALA A 71 -5.67 5.51 6.73
CA ALA A 71 -6.69 6.16 5.91
C ALA A 71 -6.33 6.14 4.41
N VAL A 72 -5.05 6.25 4.07
CA VAL A 72 -4.56 6.15 2.70
C VAL A 72 -4.69 4.72 2.18
N VAL A 73 -4.33 3.72 2.99
CA VAL A 73 -4.51 2.31 2.65
C VAL A 73 -5.98 2.05 2.35
N LYS A 74 -6.89 2.52 3.22
CA LYS A 74 -8.34 2.39 3.04
C LYS A 74 -8.81 2.94 1.69
N LEU A 75 -8.42 4.16 1.33
CA LEU A 75 -8.76 4.77 0.04
C LEU A 75 -8.27 3.94 -1.17
N LEU A 76 -7.10 3.31 -1.05
CA LEU A 76 -6.54 2.50 -2.14
C LEU A 76 -7.18 1.12 -2.23
N VAL A 77 -7.48 0.48 -1.10
CA VAL A 77 -8.11 -0.86 -1.08
C VAL A 77 -9.58 -0.83 -1.45
N GLU A 78 -10.23 0.33 -1.44
CA GLU A 78 -11.60 0.51 -1.96
C GLU A 78 -11.65 0.57 -3.50
N ARG A 79 -10.50 0.63 -4.19
CA ARG A 79 -10.44 0.59 -5.64
C ARG A 79 -10.32 -0.83 -6.18
N ASP A 80 -11.08 -1.09 -7.24
CA ASP A 80 -11.09 -2.39 -7.94
C ASP A 80 -9.86 -2.59 -8.83
N ASP A 81 -9.22 -1.51 -9.30
CA ASP A 81 -8.04 -1.56 -10.16
C ASP A 81 -6.70 -1.63 -9.40
N VAL A 82 -6.75 -1.74 -8.07
CA VAL A 82 -5.59 -1.92 -7.20
C VAL A 82 -5.42 -3.40 -6.87
N ALA A 83 -4.28 -3.96 -7.27
CA ALA A 83 -3.84 -5.31 -6.89
C ALA A 83 -3.12 -5.24 -5.54
N ALA A 84 -3.83 -5.63 -4.47
CA ALA A 84 -3.33 -5.50 -3.12
C ALA A 84 -2.14 -6.41 -2.81
N ASP A 85 -1.99 -7.48 -3.59
CA ASP A 85 -0.94 -8.48 -3.44
C ASP A 85 0.24 -8.28 -4.42
N SER A 86 0.37 -7.06 -4.96
CA SER A 86 1.41 -6.69 -5.92
C SER A 86 2.82 -6.77 -5.32
N LYS A 87 3.69 -7.53 -6.00
CA LYS A 87 5.10 -7.70 -5.59
C LYS A 87 5.95 -6.48 -5.94
N GLY A 88 6.73 -6.02 -4.96
CA GLY A 88 7.85 -5.10 -5.14
C GLY A 88 9.20 -5.82 -5.30
N VAL A 89 10.30 -5.08 -5.14
CA VAL A 89 11.65 -5.70 -5.11
C VAL A 89 11.75 -6.74 -3.99
N PHE A 90 12.46 -7.82 -4.26
CA PHE A 90 12.67 -8.98 -3.38
C PHE A 90 11.37 -9.75 -3.08
N GLY A 91 10.36 -9.62 -3.95
CA GLY A 91 9.07 -10.27 -3.76
C GLY A 91 8.23 -9.71 -2.61
N ARG A 92 8.71 -8.67 -1.90
CA ARG A 92 7.99 -8.07 -0.76
C ARG A 92 6.68 -7.43 -1.22
N LYS A 93 5.62 -7.74 -0.49
CA LYS A 93 4.24 -7.29 -0.73
C LYS A 93 3.81 -6.23 0.29
N PRO A 94 2.69 -5.51 0.07
CA PRO A 94 2.18 -4.56 1.05
C PRO A 94 1.98 -5.18 2.44
N LEU A 95 1.40 -6.40 2.51
CA LEU A 95 1.16 -7.09 3.78
C LEU A 95 2.46 -7.42 4.53
N SER A 96 3.50 -7.90 3.83
CA SER A 96 4.78 -8.20 4.48
C SER A 96 5.45 -6.95 5.06
N ARG A 97 5.31 -5.80 4.39
CA ARG A 97 5.83 -4.53 4.91
C ARG A 97 5.05 -4.03 6.11
N ALA A 98 3.72 -4.05 6.05
CA ALA A 98 2.90 -3.66 7.18
C ALA A 98 3.18 -4.56 8.40
N ALA A 99 3.42 -5.85 8.16
CA ALA A 99 3.74 -6.81 9.20
C ALA A 99 5.14 -6.62 9.80
N GLU A 100 6.16 -6.36 8.96
CA GLU A 100 7.53 -6.06 9.38
C GLU A 100 7.62 -4.81 10.26
N GLU A 101 6.79 -3.79 9.97
CA GLU A 101 6.76 -2.50 10.65
C GLU A 101 5.71 -2.43 11.79
N GLY A 102 4.89 -3.47 11.96
CA GLY A 102 3.94 -3.59 13.08
C GLY A 102 2.65 -2.78 12.94
N HIS A 103 2.27 -2.40 11.72
CA HIS A 103 1.08 -1.57 11.46
C HIS A 103 -0.21 -2.38 11.53
N GLU A 104 -0.69 -2.62 12.75
CA GLU A 104 -1.83 -3.49 13.04
C GLU A 104 -3.09 -3.18 12.20
N ALA A 105 -3.50 -1.91 12.14
CA ALA A 105 -4.72 -1.51 11.42
C ALA A 105 -4.58 -1.72 9.90
N VAL A 106 -3.39 -1.46 9.34
CA VAL A 106 -3.09 -1.72 7.93
C VAL A 106 -3.12 -3.22 7.63
N VAL A 107 -2.55 -4.04 8.52
CA VAL A 107 -2.59 -5.50 8.38
C VAL A 107 -4.03 -5.99 8.33
N LYS A 108 -4.92 -5.50 9.22
CA LYS A 108 -6.36 -5.84 9.19
C LYS A 108 -7.00 -5.51 7.85
N LEU A 109 -6.83 -4.28 7.37
CA LEU A 109 -7.38 -3.85 6.08
C LEU A 109 -6.91 -4.71 4.90
N LEU A 110 -5.63 -5.12 4.91
CA LEU A 110 -5.07 -5.92 3.82
C LEU A 110 -5.56 -7.38 3.86
N VAL A 111 -5.67 -8.02 5.03
CA VAL A 111 -6.11 -9.43 5.12
C VAL A 111 -7.60 -9.63 4.88
N GLU A 112 -8.38 -8.54 4.90
CA GLU A 112 -9.80 -8.51 4.53
C GLU A 112 -10.02 -8.52 3.02
N ARG A 113 -8.98 -8.25 2.21
CA ARG A 113 -9.09 -8.30 0.74
C ARG A 113 -8.96 -9.72 0.21
N ASP A 114 -9.83 -10.06 -0.73
CA ASP A 114 -9.88 -11.39 -1.35
C ASP A 114 -8.67 -11.73 -2.21
N ASP A 115 -8.00 -10.73 -2.80
CA ASP A 115 -6.80 -10.92 -3.63
C ASP A 115 -5.51 -11.05 -2.81
N VAL A 116 -5.56 -10.90 -1.48
CA VAL A 116 -4.40 -10.98 -0.59
C VAL A 116 -4.18 -12.40 -0.08
N VAL A 117 -2.98 -12.93 -0.34
CA VAL A 117 -2.52 -14.22 0.17
C VAL A 117 -1.68 -14.00 1.43
N ALA A 118 -2.26 -14.25 2.61
CA ALA A 118 -1.66 -13.90 3.90
C ALA A 118 -0.32 -14.63 4.18
N ASP A 119 -0.16 -15.84 3.68
CA ASP A 119 1.03 -16.68 3.86
C ASP A 119 2.04 -16.57 2.69
N SER A 120 1.84 -15.62 1.77
CA SER A 120 2.70 -15.50 0.60
C SER A 120 4.16 -15.23 1.00
N LYS A 121 5.08 -15.88 0.29
CA LYS A 121 6.52 -15.76 0.54
C LYS A 121 7.14 -14.69 -0.35
N ASP A 122 8.05 -13.92 0.24
CA ASP A 122 9.00 -13.10 -0.50
C ASP A 122 10.12 -13.97 -1.12
N ASP A 123 11.07 -13.33 -1.81
CA ASP A 123 12.12 -14.05 -2.56
C ASP A 123 13.09 -14.80 -1.63
N ASP A 124 13.16 -14.41 -0.34
CA ASP A 124 13.95 -15.09 0.70
C ASP A 124 13.13 -16.19 1.42
N GLY A 125 11.91 -16.46 0.96
CA GLY A 125 11.03 -17.47 1.55
C GLY A 125 10.33 -17.02 2.82
N ARG A 126 10.36 -15.72 3.17
CA ARG A 126 9.78 -15.18 4.40
C ARG A 126 8.33 -14.79 4.18
N THR A 127 7.47 -15.14 5.14
CA THR A 127 6.06 -14.76 5.18
C THR A 127 5.86 -13.47 5.98
N PRO A 128 4.72 -12.76 5.82
CA PRO A 128 4.36 -11.65 6.69
C PRO A 128 4.43 -12.02 8.19
N LEU A 129 4.00 -13.23 8.55
CA LEU A 129 4.08 -13.74 9.92
C LEU A 129 5.53 -13.82 10.41
N LEU A 130 6.46 -14.31 9.56
CA LEU A 130 7.88 -14.39 9.92
C LEU A 130 8.49 -13.01 10.12
N TRP A 131 8.13 -12.04 9.29
CA TRP A 131 8.56 -10.65 9.45
C TRP A 131 8.04 -10.02 10.75
N ALA A 132 6.75 -10.14 11.04
CA ALA A 132 6.17 -9.64 12.29
C ALA A 132 6.80 -10.29 13.53
N THR A 133 7.07 -11.60 13.47
CA THR A 133 7.71 -12.34 14.56
C THR A 133 9.16 -11.88 14.75
N ALA A 134 9.93 -11.75 13.67
CA ALA A 134 11.32 -11.28 13.73
C ALA A 134 11.43 -9.86 14.28
N SER A 135 10.45 -9.00 13.99
CA SER A 135 10.37 -7.63 14.50
C SER A 135 9.71 -7.50 15.88
N GLY A 136 9.14 -8.57 16.45
CA GLY A 136 8.52 -8.58 17.78
C GLY A 136 7.12 -7.94 17.85
N HIS A 137 6.39 -7.86 16.74
CA HIS A 137 5.06 -7.25 16.67
C HIS A 137 3.96 -8.22 17.07
N GLU A 138 3.81 -8.48 18.37
CA GLU A 138 2.89 -9.48 18.93
C GLU A 138 1.43 -9.32 18.47
N ALA A 139 0.91 -8.10 18.38
CA ALA A 139 -0.46 -7.85 17.93
C ALA A 139 -0.68 -8.28 16.48
N VAL A 140 0.27 -7.97 15.59
CA VAL A 140 0.24 -8.41 14.19
C VAL A 140 0.37 -9.93 14.09
N VAL A 141 1.26 -10.54 14.87
CA VAL A 141 1.42 -12.01 14.92
C VAL A 141 0.10 -12.68 15.28
N LYS A 142 -0.60 -12.20 16.32
CA LYS A 142 -1.92 -12.71 16.70
C LYS A 142 -2.93 -12.62 15.56
N LEU A 143 -3.02 -11.47 14.90
CA LEU A 143 -3.95 -11.28 13.78
C LEU A 143 -3.68 -12.21 12.60
N LEU A 144 -2.41 -12.39 12.22
CA LEU A 144 -2.05 -13.26 11.11
C LEU A 144 -2.32 -14.74 11.43
N VAL A 145 -2.03 -15.18 12.67
CA VAL A 145 -2.33 -16.55 13.11
C VAL A 145 -3.84 -16.83 13.16
N GLU A 146 -4.63 -15.86 13.63
CA GLU A 146 -6.10 -15.97 13.65
C GLU A 146 -6.68 -16.09 12.24
N ARG A 147 -6.12 -15.35 11.27
CA ARG A 147 -6.53 -15.43 9.86
C ARG A 147 -6.23 -16.78 9.23
N ASP A 148 -5.01 -17.31 9.45
CA ASP A 148 -4.61 -18.62 8.92
C ASP A 148 -5.50 -19.74 9.48
N GLY A 149 -5.85 -19.68 10.77
CA GLY A 149 -6.73 -20.65 11.43
C GLY A 149 -8.18 -20.68 10.92
N GLN A 150 -8.63 -19.64 10.22
CA GLN A 150 -9.99 -19.57 9.65
C GLN A 150 -10.11 -20.16 8.24
N THR A 151 -9.01 -20.65 7.64
CA THR A 151 -8.99 -21.19 6.26
C THR A 151 -9.13 -22.73 6.18
N LEU A 152 -9.56 -23.39 7.27
CA LEU A 152 -9.89 -24.82 7.35
C LEU A 152 -11.40 -25.05 7.47
#